data_AF-A0A2M6YMD0-F1
#
_entry.id   AF-A0A2M6YMD0-F1
#
_cell.length_a   1.000
_cell.length_b   1.000
_cell.length_c   1.000
_cell.angle_alpha   90.00
_cell.angle_beta   90.00
_cell.angle_gamma   90.00
#
_symmetry.space_group_name_H-M   'P 1'
#
loop_
_entity.id
_entity.type
_entity.pdbx_description
1 polymer ?
#
loop_
_entity_poly.entity_id
_entity_poly.type
_entity_poly.pdbx_seq_one_letter_code
_entity_poly.pdbx_strand_id
1 'polypeptide(L)'
;LATNDRSYEEKLASCRMIASVDDPTPTILGVLVLGVSPRDWIPGAYIQFLRIAGIEMTDPIQDEAPIDGALGQVLHRIEEKIDAHNRSAVDITTTDRELRTRPYPRVALQQLIRNAVMHRTYENTNAPVRVHWFDDRIEIINPGGPFGTVTRENFGRPGITDYRNPNLADAMRVMGFVQRFGIGIQTARAEMKKNGNPDIEFQIEPMTVLATVGRRP
;
A
#
# COMPACT_ATOMS: atom_id res chain seq x y z
N LEU A 1 -14.37 -24.28 -19.06
CA LEU A 1 -14.72 -23.53 -17.83
C LEU A 1 -16.23 -23.59 -17.72
N ALA A 2 -16.78 -24.30 -16.73
CA ALA A 2 -18.23 -24.43 -16.56
C ALA A 2 -18.85 -23.03 -16.43
N THR A 3 -19.92 -22.77 -17.19
CA THR A 3 -20.69 -21.53 -17.13
C THR A 3 -21.17 -21.35 -15.70
N ASN A 4 -20.71 -20.30 -15.02
CA ASN A 4 -21.13 -20.02 -13.66
C ASN A 4 -22.54 -19.40 -13.72
N ASP A 5 -23.56 -20.25 -13.60
CA ASP A 5 -24.99 -19.95 -13.74
C ASP A 5 -25.56 -19.01 -12.66
N ARG A 6 -24.71 -18.51 -11.75
CA ARG A 6 -25.10 -17.53 -10.74
C ARG A 6 -25.47 -16.17 -11.34
N SER A 7 -26.49 -15.52 -10.78
CA SER A 7 -26.82 -14.12 -11.06
C SER A 7 -25.67 -13.18 -10.65
N TYR A 8 -25.73 -11.91 -11.07
CA TYR A 8 -24.74 -10.91 -10.64
C TYR A 8 -24.82 -10.68 -9.14
N GLU A 9 -26.01 -10.62 -8.57
CA GLU A 9 -26.27 -10.45 -7.15
C GLU A 9 -25.73 -11.63 -6.35
N GLU A 10 -25.94 -12.87 -6.80
CA GLU A 10 -25.37 -14.07 -6.17
C GLU A 10 -23.83 -14.05 -6.19
N LYS A 11 -23.24 -13.60 -7.30
CA LYS A 11 -21.78 -13.42 -7.42
C LYS A 11 -21.28 -12.37 -6.44
N LEU A 12 -21.89 -11.18 -6.43
CA LEU A 12 -21.53 -10.06 -5.56
C LEU A 12 -21.70 -10.38 -4.07
N ALA A 13 -22.82 -10.99 -3.69
CA ALA A 13 -23.10 -11.40 -2.32
C ALA A 13 -22.12 -12.47 -1.84
N SER A 14 -21.78 -13.46 -2.69
CA SER A 14 -20.78 -14.49 -2.35
C SER A 14 -19.38 -13.92 -2.12
N CYS A 15 -19.09 -12.76 -2.70
CA CYS A 15 -17.85 -12.00 -2.51
C CYS A 15 -17.98 -10.88 -1.45
N ARG A 16 -19.10 -10.80 -0.73
CA ARG A 16 -19.38 -9.77 0.31
C ARG A 16 -19.38 -8.33 -0.23
N MET A 17 -19.63 -8.14 -1.52
CA MET A 17 -19.66 -6.82 -2.15
C MET A 17 -20.99 -6.09 -1.91
N ILE A 18 -22.07 -6.84 -1.70
CA ILE A 18 -23.40 -6.34 -1.31
C ILE A 18 -23.88 -7.04 -0.04
N ALA A 19 -24.85 -6.46 0.67
CA ALA A 19 -25.36 -6.97 1.92
C ALA A 19 -25.99 -8.37 1.77
N SER A 20 -26.85 -8.57 0.76
CA SER A 20 -27.37 -9.88 0.38
C SER A 20 -27.90 -9.88 -1.06
N VAL A 21 -28.43 -11.01 -1.53
CA VAL A 21 -29.10 -11.09 -2.85
C VAL A 21 -30.40 -10.27 -2.86
N ASP A 22 -31.15 -10.30 -1.76
CA ASP A 22 -32.44 -9.60 -1.62
C ASP A 22 -32.29 -8.12 -1.23
N ASP A 23 -31.13 -7.75 -0.69
CA ASP A 23 -30.71 -6.37 -0.39
C ASP A 23 -29.36 -6.07 -1.07
N PRO A 24 -29.37 -5.59 -2.32
CA PRO A 24 -28.16 -5.35 -3.10
C PRO A 24 -27.44 -4.05 -2.71
N THR A 25 -27.63 -3.54 -1.48
CA THR A 25 -26.90 -2.40 -0.96
C THR A 25 -25.39 -2.73 -0.89
N PRO A 26 -24.50 -1.91 -1.49
CA PRO A 26 -23.06 -2.14 -1.42
C PRO A 26 -22.53 -2.11 0.02
N THR A 27 -21.67 -3.07 0.36
CA THR A 27 -20.89 -3.00 1.59
C THR A 27 -19.73 -2.01 1.43
N ILE A 28 -19.08 -1.62 2.52
CA ILE A 28 -17.83 -0.84 2.46
C ILE A 28 -16.78 -1.55 1.59
N LEU A 29 -16.69 -2.88 1.65
CA LEU A 29 -15.82 -3.66 0.78
C LEU A 29 -16.22 -3.49 -0.69
N GLY A 30 -17.50 -3.61 -1.01
CA GLY A 30 -18.01 -3.43 -2.37
C GLY A 30 -17.69 -2.05 -2.93
N VAL A 31 -17.91 -1.01 -2.12
CA VAL A 31 -17.55 0.37 -2.48
C VAL A 31 -16.05 0.48 -2.74
N LEU A 32 -15.17 -0.02 -1.85
CA LEU A 32 -13.72 0.07 -2.03
C LEU A 32 -13.20 -0.73 -3.23
N VAL A 33 -13.75 -1.91 -3.50
CA VAL A 33 -13.20 -2.85 -4.49
C VAL A 33 -13.76 -2.59 -5.89
N LEU A 34 -15.04 -2.25 -6.00
CA LEU A 34 -15.77 -2.14 -7.27
C LEU A 34 -16.40 -0.76 -7.52
N GLY A 35 -16.43 0.11 -6.51
CA GLY A 35 -17.04 1.43 -6.63
C GLY A 35 -16.32 2.32 -7.65
N VAL A 36 -17.11 3.10 -8.39
CA VAL A 36 -16.59 4.07 -9.37
C VAL A 36 -15.84 5.21 -8.68
N SER A 37 -16.41 5.72 -7.58
CA SER A 37 -15.85 6.82 -6.79
C SER A 37 -15.91 6.51 -5.29
N PRO A 38 -15.05 5.62 -4.76
CA PRO A 38 -15.12 5.23 -3.35
C PRO A 38 -14.94 6.40 -2.38
N ARG A 39 -14.20 7.42 -2.81
CA ARG A 39 -13.91 8.64 -2.04
C ARG A 39 -15.15 9.49 -1.73
N ASP A 40 -16.20 9.42 -2.55
CA ASP A 40 -17.45 10.16 -2.30
C ASP A 40 -18.18 9.63 -1.06
N TRP A 41 -17.97 8.37 -0.72
CA TRP A 41 -18.59 7.68 0.42
C TRP A 41 -17.63 7.48 1.58
N ILE A 42 -16.33 7.37 1.29
CA ILE A 42 -15.27 7.13 2.25
C ILE A 42 -14.14 8.14 1.96
N PRO A 43 -14.19 9.36 2.51
CA PRO A 43 -13.32 10.46 2.10
C PRO A 43 -11.82 10.19 2.19
N GLY A 44 -11.39 9.32 3.12
CA GLY A 44 -10.00 8.91 3.27
C GLY A 44 -9.55 7.77 2.36
N ALA A 45 -10.43 7.18 1.53
CA ALA A 45 -10.14 6.01 0.69
C ALA A 45 -9.32 6.36 -0.57
N TYR A 46 -8.13 6.93 -0.37
CA TYR A 46 -7.17 7.23 -1.41
C TYR A 46 -5.75 7.24 -0.85
N ILE A 47 -4.76 7.27 -1.74
CA ILE A 47 -3.36 7.53 -1.40
C ILE A 47 -3.01 8.96 -1.82
N GLN A 48 -2.51 9.77 -0.90
CA GLN A 48 -1.89 11.04 -1.22
C GLN A 48 -0.43 10.80 -1.57
N PHE A 49 -0.05 11.02 -2.82
CA PHE A 49 1.34 10.94 -3.27
C PHE A 49 1.93 12.34 -3.41
N LEU A 50 3.09 12.57 -2.81
CA LEU A 50 3.88 13.80 -2.95
C LEU A 50 5.34 13.44 -3.27
N ARG A 51 5.87 13.99 -4.35
CA ARG A 51 7.30 14.00 -4.65
C ARG A 51 7.84 15.38 -4.31
N ILE A 52 8.73 15.43 -3.33
CA ILE A 52 9.29 16.67 -2.76
C ILE A 52 10.76 16.76 -3.20
N ALA A 53 11.12 17.84 -3.89
CA ALA A 53 12.47 18.08 -4.40
C ALA A 53 13.37 18.65 -3.28
N GLY A 54 13.66 17.79 -2.31
CA GLY A 54 14.49 18.08 -1.16
C GLY A 54 14.29 17.07 -0.04
N ILE A 55 14.64 17.45 1.20
CA ILE A 55 14.60 16.57 2.38
C ILE A 55 13.63 17.08 3.46
N GLU A 56 13.13 18.32 3.31
CA GLU A 56 12.20 18.99 4.21
C GLU A 56 10.80 19.05 3.61
N MET A 57 9.77 19.04 4.46
CA MET A 57 8.37 19.12 4.01
C MET A 57 8.04 20.44 3.30
N THR A 58 8.80 21.49 3.57
CA THR A 58 8.65 22.82 2.98
C THR A 58 9.36 22.97 1.63
N ASP A 59 10.10 21.95 1.18
CA ASP A 59 10.79 21.98 -0.10
C ASP A 59 9.81 21.91 -1.28
N PRO A 60 10.21 22.36 -2.49
CA PRO A 60 9.32 22.42 -3.64
C PRO A 60 8.69 21.06 -4.01
N ILE A 61 7.39 21.06 -4.27
CA ILE A 61 6.66 19.87 -4.76
C ILE A 61 6.93 19.71 -6.26
N GLN A 62 7.52 18.59 -6.65
CA GLN A 62 7.82 18.25 -8.04
C GLN A 62 6.65 17.52 -8.72
N ASP A 63 5.92 16.69 -7.98
CA ASP A 63 4.76 15.94 -8.45
C ASP A 63 3.81 15.68 -7.29
N GLU A 64 2.51 15.84 -7.51
CA GLU A 64 1.48 15.49 -6.55
C GLU A 64 0.35 14.74 -7.24
N ALA A 65 -0.23 13.77 -6.52
CA ALA A 65 -1.42 13.10 -7.00
C ALA A 65 -2.28 12.58 -5.84
N PRO A 66 -3.57 12.93 -5.80
CA PRO A 66 -4.55 12.10 -5.11
C PRO A 66 -4.81 10.85 -5.96
N ILE A 67 -4.43 9.69 -5.45
CA ILE A 67 -4.61 8.41 -6.12
C ILE A 67 -5.85 7.74 -5.54
N ASP A 68 -6.99 7.94 -6.22
CA ASP A 68 -8.30 7.38 -5.88
C ASP A 68 -8.86 6.49 -6.99
N GLY A 69 -10.06 5.95 -6.74
CA GLY A 69 -10.74 4.96 -7.57
C GLY A 69 -10.93 3.63 -6.85
N ALA A 70 -11.37 2.61 -7.58
CA ALA A 70 -11.48 1.25 -7.08
C ALA A 70 -10.11 0.72 -6.63
N LEU A 71 -10.08 -0.22 -5.67
CA LEU A 71 -8.85 -0.74 -5.05
C LEU A 71 -7.77 -1.12 -6.08
N GLY A 72 -8.14 -1.82 -7.16
CA GLY A 72 -7.20 -2.20 -8.21
C GLY A 72 -6.60 -1.00 -8.95
N GLN A 73 -7.39 0.04 -9.19
CA GLN A 73 -6.92 1.28 -9.82
C GLN A 73 -5.97 2.04 -8.89
N VAL A 74 -6.31 2.15 -7.60
CA VAL A 74 -5.45 2.81 -6.61
C VAL A 74 -4.09 2.14 -6.55
N LEU A 75 -4.04 0.80 -6.46
CA LEU A 75 -2.80 0.04 -6.40
C LEU A 75 -2.00 0.10 -7.71
N HIS A 76 -2.65 0.08 -8.86
CA HIS A 76 -1.95 0.21 -10.14
C HIS A 76 -1.33 1.60 -10.33
N ARG A 77 -2.10 2.67 -10.05
CA ARG A 77 -1.67 4.06 -10.21
C ARG A 77 -0.51 4.43 -9.28
N ILE A 78 -0.51 3.94 -8.04
CA ILE A 78 0.65 4.16 -7.15
C ILE A 78 1.89 3.40 -7.64
N GLU A 79 1.72 2.21 -8.22
CA GLU A 79 2.83 1.50 -8.85
C GLU A 79 3.40 2.24 -10.07
N GLU A 80 2.55 2.88 -10.88
CA GLU A 80 3.00 3.77 -11.96
C GLU A 80 3.83 4.94 -11.43
N LYS A 81 3.41 5.57 -10.31
CA LYS A 81 4.20 6.62 -9.66
C LYS A 81 5.54 6.10 -9.13
N ILE A 82 5.56 4.92 -8.51
CA ILE A 82 6.81 4.27 -8.08
C ILE A 82 7.73 4.05 -9.28
N ASP A 83 7.21 3.49 -10.38
CA ASP A 83 8.02 3.19 -11.56
C ASP A 83 8.51 4.46 -12.27
N ALA A 84 7.71 5.54 -12.24
CA ALA A 84 8.05 6.83 -12.83
C ALA A 84 9.17 7.57 -12.08
N HIS A 85 9.21 7.49 -10.75
CA HIS A 85 10.16 8.21 -9.88
C HIS A 85 11.36 7.37 -9.44
N ASN A 86 11.22 6.04 -9.39
CA ASN A 86 12.30 5.12 -9.01
C ASN A 86 13.16 4.68 -10.21
N ARG A 87 13.61 5.67 -11.01
CA ARG A 87 14.42 5.39 -12.21
C ARG A 87 15.84 4.96 -11.81
N SER A 88 16.37 4.01 -12.55
CA SER A 88 17.74 3.52 -12.35
C SER A 88 18.74 4.62 -12.67
N ALA A 89 19.75 4.77 -11.81
CA ALA A 89 20.98 5.43 -12.23
C ALA A 89 21.70 4.49 -13.21
N VAL A 90 22.09 4.99 -14.37
CA VAL A 90 22.94 4.25 -15.29
C VAL A 90 24.37 4.60 -14.93
N ASP A 91 25.07 3.66 -14.30
CA ASP A 91 26.52 3.77 -14.12
C ASP A 91 27.19 3.20 -15.39
N ILE A 92 27.84 4.08 -16.15
CA ILE A 92 28.52 3.76 -17.41
C ILE A 92 30.05 3.79 -17.21
N THR A 93 30.55 4.09 -16.01
CA THR A 93 31.97 4.42 -15.81
C THR A 93 32.75 3.36 -15.04
N THR A 94 32.09 2.44 -14.31
CA THR A 94 32.77 1.56 -13.34
C THR A 94 32.86 0.07 -13.72
N THR A 95 32.11 -0.45 -14.70
CA THR A 95 32.15 -1.88 -15.06
C THR A 95 31.85 -2.16 -16.54
N ASP A 96 32.47 -3.22 -17.10
CA ASP A 96 32.20 -3.76 -18.46
C ASP A 96 30.75 -4.29 -18.65
N ARG A 97 29.92 -4.23 -17.61
CA ARG A 97 28.51 -4.65 -17.60
C ARG A 97 27.63 -3.55 -17.00
N GLU A 98 26.60 -3.16 -17.74
CA GLU A 98 25.59 -2.18 -17.31
C GLU A 98 24.87 -2.65 -16.02
N LEU A 99 25.21 -2.05 -14.88
CA LEU A 99 24.59 -2.34 -13.58
C LEU A 99 23.46 -1.33 -13.32
N ARG A 100 22.25 -1.65 -13.77
CA ARG A 100 21.04 -0.84 -13.47
C ARG A 100 20.64 -1.04 -12.02
N THR A 101 21.12 -0.18 -11.13
CA THR A 101 20.65 -0.17 -9.74
C THR A 101 19.55 0.86 -9.56
N ARG A 102 18.48 0.51 -8.83
CA ARG A 102 17.41 1.44 -8.49
C ARG A 102 17.66 2.00 -7.08
N PRO A 103 17.35 3.28 -6.82
CA PRO A 103 17.46 3.88 -5.50
C PRO A 103 16.70 3.09 -4.42
N TYR A 104 15.57 2.49 -4.78
CA TYR A 104 14.74 1.67 -3.89
C TYR A 104 14.34 0.35 -4.56
N PRO A 105 14.23 -0.77 -3.81
CA PRO A 105 13.68 -2.00 -4.34
C PRO A 105 12.16 -1.89 -4.52
N ARG A 106 11.69 -2.03 -5.76
CA ARG A 106 10.26 -1.96 -6.14
C ARG A 106 9.37 -2.86 -5.28
N VAL A 107 9.84 -4.07 -4.99
CA VAL A 107 9.12 -5.06 -4.19
C VAL A 107 8.90 -4.57 -2.75
N ALA A 108 9.89 -3.93 -2.13
CA ALA A 108 9.74 -3.41 -0.76
C ALA A 108 8.68 -2.30 -0.71
N LEU A 109 8.71 -1.36 -1.66
CA LEU A 109 7.70 -0.29 -1.75
C LEU A 109 6.30 -0.85 -1.96
N GLN A 110 6.14 -1.83 -2.87
CA GLN A 110 4.87 -2.52 -3.08
C GLN A 110 4.35 -3.19 -1.80
N GLN A 111 5.20 -3.92 -1.07
CA GLN A 111 4.80 -4.57 0.18
C GLN A 111 4.33 -3.55 1.23
N LEU A 112 5.08 -2.47 1.42
CA LEU A 112 4.76 -1.45 2.42
C LEU A 112 3.46 -0.70 2.07
N ILE A 113 3.30 -0.28 0.82
CA ILE A 113 2.11 0.47 0.37
C ILE A 113 0.86 -0.43 0.38
N ARG A 114 0.97 -1.67 -0.11
CA ARG A 114 -0.16 -2.62 -0.07
C ARG A 114 -0.55 -2.94 1.37
N ASN A 115 0.42 -3.11 2.28
CA ASN A 115 0.14 -3.26 3.71
C ASN A 115 -0.56 -2.03 4.29
N ALA A 116 -0.13 -0.81 3.94
CA ALA A 116 -0.79 0.41 4.37
C ALA A 116 -2.26 0.45 3.91
N VAL A 117 -2.56 0.14 2.65
CA VAL A 117 -3.95 0.09 2.15
C VAL A 117 -4.78 -0.99 2.83
N MET A 118 -4.18 -2.17 3.09
CA MET A 118 -4.84 -3.30 3.71
C MET A 118 -5.13 -3.09 5.21
N HIS A 119 -4.23 -2.44 5.94
CA HIS A 119 -4.32 -2.30 7.40
C HIS A 119 -4.79 -0.92 7.88
N ARG A 120 -5.01 0.05 6.96
CA ARG A 120 -5.50 1.38 7.35
C ARG A 120 -6.84 1.32 8.08
N THR A 121 -7.09 2.30 8.94
CA THR A 121 -8.45 2.57 9.40
C THR A 121 -9.24 3.28 8.30
N TYR A 122 -10.42 2.73 7.97
CA TYR A 122 -11.42 3.37 7.10
C TYR A 122 -12.51 4.10 7.91
N GLU A 123 -12.38 4.08 9.24
CA GLU A 123 -13.36 4.55 10.20
C GLU A 123 -12.74 5.61 11.10
N ASN A 124 -13.56 6.51 11.65
CA ASN A 124 -13.17 7.52 12.64
C ASN A 124 -12.06 8.51 12.22
N THR A 125 -11.66 8.49 10.94
CA THR A 125 -10.72 9.46 10.34
C THR A 125 -10.91 9.53 8.83
N ASN A 126 -10.73 10.74 8.29
CA ASN A 126 -10.69 10.99 6.86
C ASN A 126 -9.25 11.07 6.32
N ALA A 127 -8.25 10.76 7.15
CA ALA A 127 -6.85 10.77 6.73
C ALA A 127 -6.61 9.68 5.66
N PRO A 128 -5.95 10.01 4.54
CA PRO A 128 -5.51 9.03 3.56
C PRO A 128 -4.24 8.31 4.02
N VAL A 129 -3.86 7.26 3.30
CA VAL A 129 -2.46 6.84 3.29
C VAL A 129 -1.65 7.94 2.60
N ARG A 130 -0.52 8.34 3.17
CA ARG A 130 0.38 9.31 2.52
C ARG A 130 1.67 8.62 2.11
N VAL A 131 2.14 8.94 0.92
CA VAL A 131 3.43 8.53 0.39
C VAL A 131 4.19 9.79 0.04
N HIS A 132 5.12 10.20 0.90
CA HIS A 132 5.98 11.35 0.67
C HIS A 132 7.35 10.86 0.20
N TRP A 133 7.79 11.35 -0.94
CA TRP A 133 9.02 10.94 -1.60
C TRP A 133 10.01 12.10 -1.61
N PHE A 134 10.96 12.06 -0.68
CA PHE A 134 12.07 12.99 -0.56
C PHE A 134 13.28 12.52 -1.37
N ASP A 135 14.31 13.36 -1.47
CA ASP A 135 15.53 13.02 -2.21
C ASP A 135 16.37 11.93 -1.53
N ASP A 136 16.22 11.76 -0.22
CA ASP A 136 16.97 10.83 0.62
C ASP A 136 16.13 9.66 1.17
N ARG A 137 14.80 9.75 1.17
CA ARG A 137 13.92 8.74 1.75
C ARG A 137 12.50 8.78 1.18
N ILE A 138 11.75 7.70 1.43
CA ILE A 138 10.31 7.64 1.21
C ILE A 138 9.63 7.40 2.56
N GLU A 139 8.65 8.21 2.88
CA GLU A 139 7.81 8.07 4.07
C GLU A 139 6.42 7.57 3.67
N ILE A 140 6.00 6.45 4.25
CA ILE A 140 4.66 5.88 4.07
C ILE A 140 3.92 6.00 5.39
N ILE A 141 2.96 6.94 5.45
CA ILE A 141 2.19 7.27 6.65
C ILE A 141 0.82 6.61 6.53
N ASN A 142 0.56 5.65 7.41
CA ASN A 142 -0.69 4.89 7.44
C ASN A 142 -1.57 5.34 8.60
N PRO A 143 -2.83 5.76 8.35
CA PRO A 143 -3.76 6.07 9.41
C PRO A 143 -4.22 4.78 10.08
N GLY A 144 -4.18 4.77 11.40
CA GLY A 144 -4.40 3.61 12.25
C GLY A 144 -3.10 3.14 12.89
N GLY A 145 -3.15 2.81 14.17
CA GLY A 145 -2.05 2.14 14.87
C GLY A 145 -2.13 0.61 14.78
N PRO A 146 -1.35 -0.09 15.63
CA PRO A 146 -1.45 -1.53 15.80
C PRO A 146 -2.89 -2.02 16.06
N PHE A 147 -3.18 -3.25 15.69
CA PHE A 147 -4.52 -3.84 15.77
C PHE A 147 -4.46 -5.25 16.34
N GLY A 148 -5.46 -5.59 17.15
CA GLY A 148 -5.60 -6.92 17.73
C GLY A 148 -4.37 -7.34 18.52
N THR A 149 -3.74 -8.43 18.10
CA THR A 149 -2.53 -8.98 18.78
C THR A 149 -1.23 -8.22 18.48
N VAL A 150 -1.23 -7.31 17.51
CA VAL A 150 -0.06 -6.48 17.17
C VAL A 150 0.04 -5.33 18.16
N THR A 151 1.22 -5.16 18.75
CA THR A 151 1.57 -4.06 19.66
C THR A 151 2.77 -3.28 19.13
N ARG A 152 3.09 -2.14 19.73
CA ARG A 152 4.29 -1.35 19.39
C ARG A 152 5.56 -2.19 19.53
N GLU A 153 5.63 -3.02 20.57
CA GLU A 153 6.82 -3.80 20.93
C GLU A 153 7.04 -4.99 19.99
N ASN A 154 5.97 -5.49 19.37
CA ASN A 154 5.99 -6.69 18.55
C ASN A 154 5.80 -6.44 17.05
N PHE A 155 5.52 -5.19 16.66
CA PHE A 155 5.27 -4.82 15.28
C PHE A 155 6.42 -5.25 14.35
N GLY A 156 6.05 -5.87 13.22
CA GLY A 156 7.00 -6.33 12.21
C GLY A 156 7.81 -7.56 12.62
N ARG A 157 7.57 -8.17 13.79
CA ARG A 157 8.15 -9.48 14.13
C ARG A 157 7.53 -10.58 13.25
N PRO A 158 8.32 -11.52 12.73
CA PRO A 158 7.80 -12.62 11.92
C PRO A 158 6.67 -13.39 12.62
N GLY A 159 5.61 -13.71 11.90
CA GLY A 159 4.51 -14.56 12.38
C GLY A 159 3.48 -13.86 13.28
N ILE A 160 3.71 -12.61 13.71
CA ILE A 160 2.72 -11.83 14.46
C ILE A 160 1.96 -10.95 13.46
N THR A 161 0.71 -11.31 13.19
CA THR A 161 -0.15 -10.57 12.25
C THR A 161 -1.59 -10.63 12.69
N ASP A 162 -2.27 -9.49 12.58
CA ASP A 162 -3.71 -9.39 12.74
C ASP A 162 -4.28 -8.43 11.69
N TYR A 163 -5.47 -8.72 11.18
CA TYR A 163 -6.05 -7.99 10.04
C TYR A 163 -7.19 -7.11 10.53
N ARG A 164 -6.98 -5.78 10.49
CA ARG A 164 -8.04 -4.79 10.71
C ARG A 164 -9.16 -4.93 9.68
N ASN A 165 -8.80 -5.15 8.42
CA ASN A 165 -9.74 -5.29 7.31
C ASN A 165 -9.64 -6.70 6.69
N PRO A 166 -10.12 -7.77 7.35
CA PRO A 166 -9.92 -9.15 6.89
C PRO A 166 -10.59 -9.41 5.52
N ASN A 167 -11.76 -8.81 5.28
CA ASN A 167 -12.45 -8.90 4.00
C ASN A 167 -11.68 -8.22 2.86
N LEU A 168 -11.05 -7.08 3.14
CA LEU A 168 -10.21 -6.37 2.16
C LEU A 168 -8.93 -7.15 1.87
N ALA A 169 -8.30 -7.73 2.89
CA ALA A 169 -7.15 -8.61 2.74
C ALA A 169 -7.47 -9.83 1.85
N ASP A 170 -8.65 -10.41 2.01
CA ASP A 170 -9.11 -11.51 1.15
C ASP A 170 -9.33 -11.07 -0.30
N ALA A 171 -9.97 -9.91 -0.53
CA ALA A 171 -10.14 -9.36 -1.87
C ALA A 171 -8.78 -9.09 -2.55
N MET A 172 -7.84 -8.45 -1.83
CA MET A 172 -6.48 -8.20 -2.34
C MET A 172 -5.73 -9.49 -2.67
N ARG A 173 -5.92 -10.56 -1.88
CA ARG A 173 -5.34 -11.88 -2.16
C ARG A 173 -5.91 -12.48 -3.44
N VAL A 174 -7.23 -12.46 -3.61
CA VAL A 174 -7.92 -13.00 -4.80
C VAL A 174 -7.49 -12.24 -6.06
N MET A 175 -7.31 -10.92 -5.97
CA MET A 175 -6.80 -10.09 -7.06
C MET A 175 -5.29 -10.22 -7.31
N GLY A 176 -4.56 -11.01 -6.51
CA GLY A 176 -3.13 -11.25 -6.69
C GLY A 176 -2.21 -10.15 -6.16
N PHE A 177 -2.71 -9.19 -5.38
CA PHE A 177 -1.90 -8.09 -4.83
C PHE A 177 -1.10 -8.51 -3.58
N VAL A 178 -1.62 -9.40 -2.75
CA VAL A 178 -0.97 -9.80 -1.49
C VAL A 178 -0.99 -11.31 -1.28
N GLN A 179 -0.06 -11.77 -0.45
CA GLN A 179 0.02 -13.16 0.03
C GLN A 179 -0.26 -13.16 1.55
N ARG A 180 -1.08 -14.08 2.06
CA ARG A 180 -1.49 -14.12 3.49
C ARG A 180 -0.54 -14.96 4.36
N PHE A 181 0.76 -14.77 4.22
CA PHE A 181 1.76 -15.48 5.03
C PHE A 181 2.29 -14.66 6.21
N GLY A 182 1.89 -13.39 6.36
CA GLY A 182 2.40 -12.53 7.43
C GLY A 182 3.88 -12.16 7.29
N ILE A 183 4.45 -12.32 6.09
CA ILE A 183 5.88 -12.09 5.82
C ILE A 183 6.16 -10.78 5.07
N GLY A 184 5.15 -9.96 4.76
CA GLY A 184 5.33 -8.79 3.88
C GLY A 184 6.41 -7.81 4.34
N ILE A 185 6.46 -7.50 5.64
CA ILE A 185 7.52 -6.65 6.22
C ILE A 185 8.89 -7.33 6.12
N GLN A 186 8.96 -8.65 6.34
CA GLN A 186 10.20 -9.41 6.26
C GLN A 186 10.72 -9.48 4.81
N THR A 187 9.83 -9.66 3.84
CA THR A 187 10.14 -9.57 2.41
C THR A 187 10.67 -8.18 2.06
N ALA A 188 10.01 -7.12 2.55
CA ALA A 188 10.48 -5.76 2.31
C ALA A 188 11.90 -5.53 2.87
N ARG A 189 12.16 -5.92 4.13
CA ARG A 189 13.50 -5.85 4.74
C ARG A 189 14.54 -6.65 3.98
N ALA A 190 14.21 -7.86 3.54
CA ALA A 190 15.12 -8.69 2.76
C ALA A 190 15.50 -8.03 1.42
N GLU A 191 14.53 -7.44 0.72
CA GLU A 191 14.78 -6.73 -0.54
C GLU A 191 15.58 -5.44 -0.32
N MET A 192 15.34 -4.70 0.76
CA MET A 192 16.15 -3.54 1.16
C MET A 192 17.61 -3.93 1.38
N LYS A 193 17.85 -4.98 2.17
CA LYS A 193 19.20 -5.51 2.42
C LYS A 193 19.88 -5.97 1.12
N LYS A 194 19.14 -6.66 0.25
CA LYS A 194 19.65 -7.15 -1.05
C LYS A 194 20.03 -6.01 -1.99
N ASN A 195 19.28 -4.90 -1.98
CA ASN A 195 19.57 -3.73 -2.81
C ASN A 195 20.66 -2.81 -2.23
N GLY A 196 21.04 -3.00 -0.96
CA GLY A 196 22.06 -2.22 -0.25
C GLY A 196 21.50 -0.97 0.44
N ASN A 197 20.21 -0.92 0.71
CA ASN A 197 19.58 0.19 1.44
C ASN A 197 19.74 0.01 2.97
N PRO A 198 19.60 1.11 3.75
CA PRO A 198 19.33 1.03 5.18
C PRO A 198 18.10 0.19 5.49
N ASP A 199 17.98 -0.33 6.72
CA ASP A 199 16.76 -1.04 7.14
C ASP A 199 15.56 -0.07 7.20
N ILE A 200 14.34 -0.61 7.12
CA ILE A 200 13.11 0.17 7.21
C ILE A 200 12.89 0.57 8.67
N GLU A 201 12.77 1.87 8.90
CA GLU A 201 12.46 2.42 10.22
C GLU A 201 10.95 2.53 10.37
N PHE A 202 10.42 2.10 11.52
CA PHE A 202 8.99 2.21 11.83
C PHE A 202 8.78 3.09 13.06
N GLN A 203 7.96 4.12 12.93
CA GLN A 203 7.41 4.87 14.05
C GLN A 203 5.95 4.46 14.22
N ILE A 204 5.65 3.85 15.35
CA ILE A 204 4.35 3.24 15.62
C ILE A 204 3.68 4.07 16.69
N GLU A 205 2.55 4.68 16.40
CA GLU A 205 1.74 5.45 17.33
C GLU A 205 0.34 4.83 17.47
N PRO A 206 -0.44 5.21 18.49
CA PRO A 206 -1.79 4.65 18.67
C PRO A 206 -2.71 4.81 17.45
N MET A 207 -2.54 5.91 16.69
CA MET A 207 -3.42 6.27 15.58
C MET A 207 -2.70 6.38 14.23
N THR A 208 -1.39 6.10 14.17
CA THR A 208 -0.58 6.26 12.96
C THR A 208 0.57 5.26 12.97
N VAL A 209 0.90 4.71 11.81
CA VAL A 209 2.18 4.02 11.58
C VAL A 209 2.91 4.72 10.45
N LEU A 210 4.14 5.15 10.69
CA LEU A 210 5.05 5.67 9.68
C LEU A 210 6.13 4.62 9.38
N ALA A 211 6.31 4.29 8.11
CA ALA A 211 7.45 3.53 7.61
C ALA A 211 8.38 4.47 6.81
N THR A 212 9.63 4.58 7.22
CA THR A 212 10.66 5.36 6.53
C THR A 212 11.60 4.41 5.79
N VAL A 213 11.71 4.62 4.49
CA VAL A 213 12.52 3.81 3.57
C VAL A 213 13.69 4.67 3.10
N GLY A 214 14.89 4.41 3.61
CA GLY A 214 16.09 5.16 3.25
C GLY A 214 16.57 4.86 1.82
N ARG A 215 17.05 5.89 1.12
CA ARG A 215 17.69 5.73 -0.19
C ARG A 215 18.95 4.90 -0.06
N ARG A 216 19.27 4.15 -1.12
CA ARG A 216 20.56 3.48 -1.23
C ARG A 216 21.69 4.52 -1.21
N PRO A 217 22.75 4.33 -0.41
CA PRO A 217 23.95 5.18 -0.43
C PRO A 217 24.66 5.21 -1.77
#